data_AF-A0A2W2D4E6-F1
#
_entry.id   AF-A0A2W2D4E6-F1
#
_cell.length_a   1.000
_cell.length_b   1.000
_cell.length_c   1.000
_cell.angle_alpha   90.00
_cell.angle_beta   90.00
_cell.angle_gamma   90.00
#
_symmetry.space_group_name_H-M   'P 1'
#
loop_
_entity.id
_entity.type
_entity.pdbx_description
1 polymer ?
#
loop_
_entity_poly.entity_id
_entity_poly.type
_entity_poly.pdbx_seq_one_letter_code
_entity_poly.pdbx_strand_id
1 'polypeptide(L)'
;MTAPVMTTGELQARVNRGIAWLDANHPDWWKADRPDQAGPWEGGGPIDVDELVMSHNCYCVLGQLLGNYYRAPISVDEAVAFGFDTAIGATAPNPDITEVDAAMADEFDALRELWIRVIEQRRAEVTGRG
;
A
#
# COMPACT_ATOMS: atom_id res chain seq x y z
N MET A 1 -3.11 6.20 26.56
CA MET A 1 -2.53 7.38 25.88
C MET A 1 -2.74 7.15 24.39
N THR A 2 -3.68 7.84 23.77
CA THR A 2 -3.95 7.73 22.33
C THR A 2 -2.79 8.43 21.61
N ALA A 3 -2.13 7.74 20.67
CA ALA A 3 -1.11 8.37 19.83
C ALA A 3 -1.76 9.52 19.03
N PRO A 4 -1.06 10.64 18.80
CA PRO A 4 -1.57 11.72 17.96
C PRO A 4 -1.80 11.21 16.53
N VAL A 5 -2.94 11.57 15.94
CA VAL A 5 -3.29 11.30 14.53
C VAL A 5 -2.23 11.95 13.62
N MET A 6 -1.68 11.19 12.67
CA MET A 6 -0.69 11.71 11.73
C MET A 6 -1.30 12.75 10.81
N THR A 7 -0.52 13.77 10.48
CA THR A 7 -0.91 14.77 9.50
C THR A 7 -0.78 14.22 8.07
N THR A 8 -1.56 14.76 7.14
CA THR A 8 -1.46 14.44 5.71
C THR A 8 -0.03 14.61 5.17
N GLY A 9 0.73 15.59 5.68
CA GLY A 9 2.13 15.81 5.30
C GLY A 9 3.06 14.67 5.73
N GLU A 10 2.85 14.10 6.91
CA GLU A 10 3.61 12.95 7.41
C GLU A 10 3.27 11.68 6.62
N LEU A 11 1.99 11.48 6.31
CA LEU A 11 1.53 10.37 5.46
C LEU A 11 2.10 10.47 4.05
N GLN A 12 2.10 11.66 3.45
CA GLN A 12 2.74 11.90 2.15
C GLN A 12 4.25 11.58 2.19
N ALA A 13 4.95 11.94 3.26
CA ALA A 13 6.38 11.62 3.41
C ALA A 13 6.63 10.11 3.56
N ARG A 14 5.69 9.35 4.12
CA ARG A 14 5.74 7.88 4.17
C ARG A 14 5.52 7.30 2.78
N VAL A 15 4.46 7.70 2.08
CA VAL A 15 4.18 7.29 0.70
C VAL A 15 5.35 7.59 -0.23
N ASN A 16 6.01 8.75 -0.11
CA ASN A 16 7.21 9.07 -0.89
C ASN A 16 8.37 8.09 -0.67
N ARG A 17 8.54 7.59 0.55
CA ARG A 17 9.54 6.55 0.85
C ARG A 17 9.12 5.20 0.25
N GLY A 18 7.85 4.84 0.35
CA GLY A 18 7.32 3.64 -0.29
C GLY A 18 7.48 3.66 -1.81
N ILE A 19 7.22 4.80 -2.44
CA ILE A 19 7.46 5.00 -3.88
C ILE A 19 8.93 4.75 -4.22
N ALA A 20 9.86 5.38 -3.50
CA ALA A 20 11.29 5.19 -3.74
C ALA A 20 11.71 3.73 -3.57
N TRP A 21 11.15 3.03 -2.59
CA TRP A 21 11.39 1.60 -2.38
C TRP A 21 10.82 0.75 -3.52
N LEU A 22 9.59 1.01 -3.97
CA LEU A 22 8.98 0.31 -5.10
C LEU A 22 9.74 0.57 -6.40
N ASP A 23 10.21 1.79 -6.63
CA ASP A 23 11.00 2.12 -7.82
C ASP A 23 12.32 1.36 -7.86
N ALA A 24 12.94 1.13 -6.70
CA ALA A 24 14.19 0.39 -6.58
C ALA A 24 14.01 -1.14 -6.68
N ASN A 25 12.90 -1.69 -6.16
CA ASN A 25 12.73 -3.14 -5.97
C ASN A 25 11.71 -3.78 -6.93
N HIS A 26 10.75 -3.00 -7.40
CA HIS A 26 9.63 -3.46 -8.23
C HIS A 26 9.44 -2.49 -9.41
N PRO A 27 10.34 -2.50 -10.42
CA PRO A 27 10.19 -1.64 -11.58
C PRO A 27 8.82 -1.86 -12.22
N ASP A 28 8.24 -0.76 -12.72
CA ASP A 28 6.92 -0.73 -13.35
C ASP A 28 5.76 -1.17 -12.45
N TRP A 29 5.89 -1.13 -11.12
CA TRP A 29 4.87 -1.55 -10.15
C TRP A 29 3.48 -0.93 -10.37
N TRP A 30 3.45 0.30 -10.90
CA TRP A 30 2.23 1.08 -11.13
C TRP A 30 1.49 0.69 -12.41
N LYS A 31 2.09 -0.08 -13.32
CA LYS A 31 1.48 -0.42 -14.61
C LYS A 31 0.23 -1.28 -14.45
N ALA A 32 -0.78 -1.04 -15.28
CA ALA A 32 -2.04 -1.77 -15.28
C ALA A 32 -1.97 -3.10 -16.06
N ASP A 33 -0.95 -3.30 -16.91
CA ASP A 33 -0.76 -4.47 -17.77
C ASP A 33 0.29 -5.45 -17.22
N ARG A 34 0.62 -5.37 -15.93
CA ARG A 34 1.55 -6.31 -15.29
C ARG A 34 1.00 -7.73 -15.38
N PRO A 35 1.81 -8.73 -15.75
CA PRO A 35 1.37 -10.10 -15.78
C PRO A 35 1.06 -10.57 -14.35
N ASP A 36 -0.10 -11.17 -14.17
CA ASP A 36 -0.45 -11.94 -12.97
C ASP A 36 0.59 -13.07 -12.80
N GLN A 37 1.27 -13.08 -11.65
CA GLN A 37 2.41 -13.97 -11.44
C GLN A 37 2.00 -15.39 -11.01
N ALA A 38 0.76 -15.59 -10.54
CA ALA A 38 0.19 -16.92 -10.24
C ALA A 38 -1.26 -16.80 -9.74
N GLY A 39 -2.22 -16.52 -10.62
CA GLY A 39 -3.64 -16.52 -10.29
C GLY A 39 -4.04 -15.51 -9.19
N PRO A 40 -5.34 -15.33 -8.96
CA PRO A 40 -5.87 -14.23 -8.13
C PRO A 40 -5.42 -14.25 -6.65
N TRP A 41 -4.79 -15.33 -6.18
CA TRP A 41 -4.44 -15.51 -4.76
C TRP A 41 -2.98 -15.90 -4.51
N GLU A 42 -2.20 -16.24 -5.56
CA GLU A 42 -0.86 -16.83 -5.38
C GLU A 42 0.27 -16.10 -6.08
N GLY A 43 0.03 -15.10 -6.92
CA GLY A 43 1.10 -14.27 -7.46
C GLY A 43 0.55 -12.94 -7.90
N GLY A 44 0.94 -11.88 -7.19
CA GLY A 44 0.42 -10.54 -7.42
C GLY A 44 0.51 -10.05 -8.86
N GLY A 45 -0.15 -8.94 -9.11
CA GLY A 45 -0.40 -8.46 -10.46
C GLY A 45 -0.49 -6.93 -10.52
N PRO A 46 -1.32 -6.40 -11.42
CA PRO A 46 -1.55 -4.97 -11.49
C PRO A 46 -2.32 -4.51 -10.25
N ILE A 47 -2.00 -3.31 -9.76
CA ILE A 47 -2.75 -2.70 -8.66
C ILE A 47 -4.07 -2.13 -9.22
N ASP A 48 -5.18 -2.69 -8.79
CA ASP A 48 -6.51 -2.12 -8.94
C ASP A 48 -6.74 -1.05 -7.85
N VAL A 49 -6.90 0.20 -8.31
CA VAL A 49 -7.11 1.36 -7.44
C VAL A 49 -8.51 1.40 -6.84
N ASP A 50 -9.50 0.78 -7.51
CA ASP A 50 -10.88 0.73 -7.04
C ASP A 50 -11.02 -0.28 -5.90
N GLU A 51 -10.25 -1.37 -5.95
CA GLU A 51 -10.19 -2.40 -4.89
C GLU A 51 -9.12 -2.14 -3.81
N LEU A 52 -8.44 -0.98 -3.85
CA LEU A 52 -7.36 -0.70 -2.89
C LEU A 52 -7.91 -0.51 -1.47
N VAL A 53 -7.48 -1.38 -0.54
CA VAL A 53 -7.84 -1.32 0.89
C VAL A 53 -6.58 -1.44 1.72
N MET A 54 -6.14 -0.33 2.33
CA MET A 54 -4.86 -0.28 3.05
C MET A 54 -4.86 -1.18 4.29
N SER A 55 -5.96 -1.30 5.03
CA SER A 55 -6.01 -2.20 6.19
C SER A 55 -5.83 -3.68 5.84
N HIS A 56 -6.11 -4.10 4.60
CA HIS A 56 -6.17 -5.50 4.20
C HIS A 56 -4.86 -5.99 3.55
N ASN A 57 -4.32 -7.09 4.07
CA ASN A 57 -3.04 -7.66 3.63
C ASN A 57 -2.98 -8.09 2.15
N CYS A 58 -4.10 -8.46 1.53
CA CYS A 58 -4.16 -8.82 0.11
C CYS A 58 -4.60 -7.65 -0.80
N TYR A 59 -5.31 -6.66 -0.29
CA TYR A 59 -5.89 -5.58 -1.11
C TYR A 59 -5.15 -4.24 -0.96
N CYS A 60 -4.15 -4.16 -0.08
CA CYS A 60 -3.21 -3.04 -0.04
C CYS A 60 -2.21 -3.11 -1.21
N VAL A 61 -1.38 -2.06 -1.36
CA VAL A 61 -0.41 -1.94 -2.46
C VAL A 61 0.52 -3.16 -2.60
N LEU A 62 1.15 -3.59 -1.51
CA LEU A 62 2.05 -4.76 -1.53
C LEU A 62 1.27 -6.07 -1.71
N GLY A 63 0.06 -6.14 -1.15
CA GLY A 63 -0.84 -7.28 -1.28
C GLY A 63 -1.20 -7.56 -2.73
N GLN A 64 -1.69 -6.55 -3.43
CA GLN A 64 -2.04 -6.70 -4.85
C GLN A 64 -0.79 -6.92 -5.71
N LEU A 65 0.32 -6.24 -5.41
CA LEU A 65 1.56 -6.35 -6.20
C LEU A 65 2.24 -7.73 -6.07
N LEU A 66 2.15 -8.38 -4.90
CA LEU A 66 2.89 -9.62 -4.60
C LEU A 66 1.99 -10.83 -4.27
N GLY A 67 0.68 -10.62 -4.26
CA GLY A 67 -0.35 -11.59 -3.88
C GLY A 67 -0.58 -11.65 -2.36
N ASN A 68 0.35 -11.11 -1.56
CA ASN A 68 0.23 -11.01 -0.11
C ASN A 68 1.26 -10.03 0.45
N TYR A 69 0.85 -9.14 1.35
CA TYR A 69 1.71 -8.21 2.08
C TYR A 69 3.00 -8.84 2.63
N TYR A 70 2.90 -10.04 3.23
CA TYR A 70 4.03 -10.71 3.88
C TYR A 70 5.09 -11.28 2.92
N ARG A 71 4.84 -11.23 1.61
CA ARG A 71 5.82 -11.66 0.61
C ARG A 71 6.79 -10.55 0.23
N ALA A 72 6.52 -9.31 0.64
CA ALA A 72 7.44 -8.21 0.44
C ALA A 72 8.72 -8.43 1.26
N PRO A 73 9.92 -8.27 0.68
CA PRO A 73 11.18 -8.43 1.39
C PRO A 73 11.52 -7.15 2.20
N ILE A 74 10.61 -6.78 3.10
CA ILE A 74 10.68 -5.60 3.96
C ILE A 74 10.09 -5.96 5.32
N SER A 75 10.65 -5.43 6.41
CA SER A 75 10.05 -5.65 7.72
C SER A 75 8.72 -4.92 7.85
N VAL A 76 7.86 -5.38 8.77
CA VAL A 76 6.57 -4.74 9.06
C VAL A 76 6.74 -3.26 9.44
N ASP A 77 7.68 -2.97 10.34
CA ASP A 77 7.95 -1.59 10.79
C ASP A 77 8.42 -0.69 9.64
N GLU A 78 9.28 -1.21 8.76
CA GLU A 78 9.72 -0.46 7.58
C GLU A 78 8.58 -0.26 6.58
N ALA A 79 7.73 -1.28 6.37
CA ALA A 79 6.58 -1.19 5.49
C ALA A 79 5.58 -0.12 5.96
N VAL A 80 5.28 -0.08 7.27
CA VAL A 80 4.50 1.00 7.91
C VAL A 80 5.22 2.34 7.70
N ALA A 81 6.53 2.44 7.98
CA ALA A 81 7.28 3.68 7.76
C ALA A 81 7.27 4.17 6.29
N PHE A 82 6.98 3.27 5.34
CA PHE A 82 6.92 3.53 3.90
C PHE A 82 5.47 3.71 3.38
N GLY A 83 4.49 3.76 4.28
CA GLY A 83 3.09 3.98 3.92
C GLY A 83 2.39 2.73 3.36
N PHE A 84 2.99 1.54 3.52
CA PHE A 84 2.36 0.25 3.30
C PHE A 84 1.72 -0.25 4.60
N ASP A 85 0.90 0.61 5.19
CA ASP A 85 0.18 0.26 6.40
C ASP A 85 -0.79 -0.88 6.12
N THR A 86 -0.92 -1.79 7.10
CA THR A 86 -1.99 -2.78 7.17
C THR A 86 -2.41 -2.91 8.63
N ALA A 87 -3.65 -3.33 8.89
CA ALA A 87 -4.14 -3.51 10.26
C ALA A 87 -3.29 -4.52 11.06
N ILE A 88 -2.68 -5.48 10.36
CA ILE A 88 -1.80 -6.48 10.95
C ILE A 88 -0.35 -5.94 11.11
N GLY A 89 0.08 -5.01 10.26
CA GLY A 89 1.38 -4.37 10.38
C GLY A 89 1.44 -3.29 11.48
N ALA A 90 0.30 -2.66 11.79
CA ALA A 90 0.20 -1.66 12.83
C ALA A 90 0.26 -2.23 14.26
N THR A 91 0.29 -3.56 14.43
CA THR A 91 0.08 -4.16 15.75
C THR A 91 0.95 -5.37 16.12
N ALA A 92 1.47 -5.33 17.35
CA ALA A 92 2.05 -6.48 18.07
C ALA A 92 1.02 -7.63 18.22
N PRO A 93 1.41 -8.87 18.57
CA PRO A 93 1.03 -10.10 17.87
C PRO A 93 -0.43 -10.59 17.95
N ASN A 94 -1.39 -9.87 18.57
CA ASN A 94 -2.80 -10.29 18.56
C ASN A 94 -3.81 -9.25 19.10
N PRO A 95 -4.10 -8.13 18.42
CA PRO A 95 -5.25 -7.30 18.72
C PRO A 95 -6.46 -7.70 17.88
N ASP A 96 -7.63 -7.27 18.32
CA ASP A 96 -8.82 -7.32 17.50
C ASP A 96 -8.64 -6.39 16.29
N ILE A 97 -8.51 -6.98 15.10
CA ILE A 97 -8.32 -6.26 13.83
C ILE A 97 -9.44 -5.22 13.62
N THR A 98 -10.66 -5.51 14.10
CA THR A 98 -11.80 -4.60 13.93
C THR A 98 -11.65 -3.31 14.75
N GLU A 99 -11.01 -3.37 15.92
CA GLU A 99 -10.74 -2.18 16.74
C GLU A 99 -9.63 -1.32 16.14
N VAL A 100 -8.62 -1.94 15.53
CA VAL A 100 -7.53 -1.24 14.82
C VAL A 100 -8.06 -0.56 13.57
N ASP A 101 -8.86 -1.27 12.78
CA ASP A 101 -9.50 -0.73 11.57
C ASP A 101 -10.34 0.51 11.90
N ALA A 102 -11.13 0.45 12.98
CA ALA A 102 -11.95 1.59 13.39
C ALA A 102 -11.11 2.76 13.91
N ALA A 103 -10.02 2.50 14.65
CA ALA A 103 -9.19 3.55 15.24
C ALA A 103 -8.28 4.25 14.21
N MET A 104 -7.91 3.56 13.13
CA MET A 104 -7.02 4.07 12.08
C MET A 104 -7.72 4.30 10.74
N ALA A 105 -9.06 4.22 10.70
CA ALA A 105 -9.86 4.36 9.48
C ALA A 105 -9.47 5.61 8.66
N ASP A 106 -9.41 6.77 9.31
CA ASP A 106 -9.05 8.04 8.65
C ASP A 106 -7.62 8.02 8.08
N GLU A 107 -6.68 7.35 8.75
CA GLU A 107 -5.30 7.22 8.28
C GLU A 107 -5.21 6.26 7.09
N PHE A 108 -5.93 5.14 7.13
CA PHE A 108 -6.01 4.19 6.03
C PHE A 108 -6.66 4.81 4.79
N ASP A 109 -7.72 5.60 4.96
CA ASP A 109 -8.38 6.30 3.87
C ASP A 109 -7.46 7.37 3.27
N ALA A 110 -6.77 8.16 4.11
CA ALA A 110 -5.79 9.13 3.62
C ALA A 110 -4.63 8.46 2.87
N LEU A 111 -4.10 7.35 3.36
CA LEU A 111 -3.06 6.57 2.66
C LEU A 111 -3.58 6.00 1.34
N ARG A 112 -4.80 5.48 1.32
CA ARG A 112 -5.46 4.98 0.10
C ARG A 112 -5.52 6.07 -0.96
N GLU A 113 -6.03 7.25 -0.61
CA GLU A 113 -6.13 8.39 -1.55
C GLU A 113 -4.75 8.81 -2.10
N LEU A 114 -3.73 8.85 -1.24
CA LEU A 114 -2.37 9.20 -1.66
C LEU A 114 -1.78 8.19 -2.64
N TRP A 115 -1.97 6.89 -2.37
CA TRP A 115 -1.52 5.83 -3.27
C TRP A 115 -2.25 5.83 -4.61
N ILE A 116 -3.58 5.99 -4.60
CA ILE A 116 -4.40 6.10 -5.81
C ILE A 116 -3.87 7.24 -6.68
N ARG A 117 -3.72 8.44 -6.11
CA ARG A 117 -3.23 9.62 -6.84
C ARG A 117 -1.89 9.35 -7.52
N VAL A 118 -0.94 8.74 -6.83
CA VAL A 118 0.40 8.49 -7.38
C VAL A 118 0.37 7.45 -8.49
N ILE A 119 -0.39 6.36 -8.30
CA ILE A 119 -0.55 5.31 -9.32
C ILE A 119 -1.16 5.90 -10.58
N GLU A 120 -2.26 6.64 -10.46
CA GLU A 120 -2.94 7.27 -11.58
C GLU A 120 -2.07 8.31 -12.28
N GLN A 121 -1.36 9.15 -11.52
CA GLN A 121 -0.44 10.14 -12.08
C GLN A 121 0.62 9.46 -12.96
N ARG A 122 1.26 8.39 -12.46
CA ARG A 122 2.29 7.66 -13.21
C ARG A 122 1.73 6.99 -14.46
N ARG A 123 0.54 6.41 -14.38
CA ARG A 123 -0.17 5.86 -15.55
C ARG A 123 -0.41 6.94 -16.60
N ALA A 124 -0.91 8.10 -16.19
CA ALA A 124 -1.20 9.22 -17.09
C ALA A 124 0.05 9.81 -17.75
N GLU A 125 1.17 9.92 -17.01
CA GLU A 125 2.43 10.45 -17.54
C GLU A 125 3.00 9.63 -18.71
N VAL A 126 2.72 8.33 -18.74
CA VAL A 126 3.13 7.44 -19.84
C VAL A 126 2.16 7.50 -21.01
N THR A 127 0.85 7.59 -20.76
CA THR A 127 -0.16 7.73 -21.84
C THR A 127 -0.11 9.09 -22.52
N GLY A 128 0.21 10.17 -21.79
CA GLY A 128 0.30 11.53 -22.33
C GLY A 128 1.58 11.87 -23.10
N ARG A 129 2.55 10.94 -23.16
CA ARG A 129 3.79 11.06 -23.94
C ARG A 129 3.77 10.24 -25.25
N GLY A 130 2.60 9.71 -25.64
CA GLY A 130 2.36 8.98 -26.89
C GLY A 130 1.91 9.86 -28.04
#